data_AF-A0A7X8IA88-F1
#
_entry.id   AF-A0A7X8IA88-F1
#
_cell.length_a   1.000
_cell.length_b   1.000
_cell.length_c   1.000
_cell.angle_alpha   90.00
_cell.angle_beta   90.00
_cell.angle_gamma   90.00
#
_symmetry.space_group_name_H-M   'P 1'
#
loop_
_entity.id
_entity.type
_entity.pdbx_description
1 polymer ?
#
loop_
_entity_poly.entity_id
_entity_poly.type
_entity_poly.pdbx_seq_one_letter_code
_entity_poly.pdbx_strand_id
1 'polypeptide(L)'
;MGQDIKETFILSKEVQGILEKVKSITIPKDREHLLSLALGEQDADLFQVAYDVVGKGKIIEATVVKCKNGAAANYEDIYMRRRDSNSMVIGDTRETDKETYSKRYGKDLASLEKRLSPG
;
A
#
# COMPACT_ATOMS: atom_id res chain seq x y z
N MET A 1 -3.66 -13.36 18.10
CA MET A 1 -2.41 -14.15 18.23
C MET A 1 -1.73 -14.13 16.86
N GLY A 2 -0.96 -13.08 16.59
CA GLY A 2 -0.27 -12.90 15.30
C GLY A 2 0.89 -13.88 15.23
N GLN A 3 1.04 -14.59 14.11
CA GLN A 3 2.27 -15.33 13.82
C GLN A 3 3.42 -14.33 13.79
N ASP A 4 4.54 -14.68 14.41
CA ASP A 4 5.75 -13.89 14.29
C ASP A 4 6.27 -14.06 12.85
N ILE A 5 6.34 -12.95 12.12
CA ILE A 5 6.85 -12.92 10.75
C ILE A 5 8.28 -13.48 10.68
N LYS A 6 9.04 -13.39 11.77
CA LYS A 6 10.39 -13.94 11.91
C LYS A 6 10.41 -15.47 11.92
N GLU A 7 9.32 -16.13 12.32
CA GLU A 7 9.21 -17.59 12.30
C GLU A 7 8.83 -18.12 10.91
N THR A 8 8.22 -17.28 10.07
CA THR A 8 7.70 -17.69 8.75
C THR A 8 8.67 -17.36 7.60
N PHE A 9 9.47 -16.30 7.75
CA PHE A 9 10.33 -15.80 6.67
C PHE A 9 11.78 -15.60 7.12
N ILE A 10 12.71 -15.91 6.22
CA ILE A 10 14.12 -15.52 6.36
C ILE A 10 14.25 -14.08 5.86
N LEU A 11 14.39 -13.14 6.78
CA LEU A 11 14.43 -11.70 6.49
C LEU A 11 15.82 -11.11 6.72
N SER A 12 16.21 -10.15 5.88
CA SER A 12 17.43 -9.36 6.12
C SER A 12 17.30 -8.50 7.37
N LYS A 13 18.43 -8.13 7.99
CA LYS A 13 18.44 -7.25 9.18
C LYS A 13 17.74 -5.92 8.94
N GLU A 14 17.88 -5.37 7.73
CA GLU A 14 17.25 -4.12 7.33
C GLU A 14 15.73 -4.23 7.34
N VAL A 15 15.18 -5.30 6.75
CA VAL A 15 13.73 -5.55 6.71
C VAL A 15 13.20 -5.80 8.12
N GLN A 16 13.91 -6.55 8.96
CA GLN A 16 13.54 -6.74 10.36
C GLN A 16 13.46 -5.41 11.13
N GLY A 17 14.46 -4.54 10.95
CA GLY A 17 14.49 -3.21 11.59
C GLY A 17 13.37 -2.28 11.15
N ILE A 18 12.83 -2.46 9.94
CA ILE A 18 11.63 -1.74 9.47
C ILE A 18 10.39 -2.31 10.15
N LEU A 19 10.24 -3.64 10.16
CA LEU A 19 9.07 -4.32 10.71
C LEU A 19 8.93 -4.16 12.23
N GLU A 20 10.05 -4.02 12.96
CA GLU A 20 10.02 -3.74 14.41
C GLU A 20 9.45 -2.35 14.75
N LYS A 21 9.43 -1.43 13.78
CA LYS A 21 8.95 -0.05 13.96
C LYS A 21 7.50 0.16 13.54
N VAL A 22 6.86 -0.82 12.88
CA VAL A 22 5.47 -0.66 12.43
C VAL A 22 4.49 -0.90 13.57
N LYS A 23 3.35 -0.21 13.53
CA LYS A 23 2.31 -0.30 14.56
C LYS A 23 1.69 -1.70 14.66
N SER A 24 1.52 -2.38 13.53
CA SER A 24 0.89 -3.69 13.45
C SER A 24 1.24 -4.38 12.14
N ILE A 25 1.30 -5.71 12.16
CA ILE A 25 1.51 -6.58 10.99
C ILE A 25 0.38 -7.61 10.97
N THR A 26 -0.28 -7.76 9.83
CA THR A 26 -1.28 -8.81 9.60
C THR A 26 -0.81 -9.68 8.45
N ILE A 27 -0.68 -10.99 8.71
CA ILE A 27 -0.31 -11.99 7.70
C ILE A 27 -1.50 -12.93 7.52
N PRO A 28 -2.09 -13.02 6.32
CA PRO A 28 -3.12 -14.01 6.04
C PRO A 28 -2.52 -15.42 6.15
N LYS A 29 -3.24 -16.32 6.82
CA LYS A 29 -2.77 -17.69 7.10
C LYS A 29 -3.04 -18.62 5.93
N ASP A 30 -4.11 -18.32 5.20
CA ASP A 30 -4.62 -19.06 4.06
C ASP A 30 -5.49 -18.13 3.20
N ARG A 31 -6.07 -18.68 2.13
CA ARG A 31 -6.93 -17.94 1.22
C ARG A 31 -8.24 -17.48 1.86
N GLU A 32 -8.80 -18.24 2.79
CA GLU A 32 -10.06 -17.89 3.44
C GLU A 32 -9.87 -16.72 4.39
N HIS A 33 -8.78 -16.72 5.16
CA HIS A 33 -8.38 -15.60 5.99
C HIS A 33 -8.12 -14.35 5.14
N LEU A 34 -7.44 -14.48 3.99
CA LEU A 34 -7.25 -13.35 3.06
C LEU A 34 -8.58 -12.78 2.55
N LEU A 35 -9.54 -13.64 2.19
CA LEU A 35 -10.86 -13.20 1.73
C LEU A 35 -11.66 -12.55 2.85
N SER A 36 -11.58 -13.10 4.08
CA SER A 36 -12.17 -12.51 5.27
C SER A 36 -11.63 -11.09 5.51
N LEU A 37 -10.30 -10.91 5.49
CA LEU A 37 -9.66 -9.59 5.60
C LEU A 37 -10.17 -8.61 4.54
N ALA A 38 -10.32 -9.05 3.29
CA ALA A 38 -10.84 -8.21 2.20
C ALA A 38 -12.31 -7.79 2.40
N LEU A 39 -13.08 -8.58 3.16
CA LEU A 39 -14.49 -8.34 3.49
C LEU A 39 -14.67 -7.70 4.88
N GLY A 40 -13.60 -7.12 5.44
CA GLY A 40 -13.65 -6.43 6.74
C GLY A 40 -13.70 -7.37 7.94
N GLU A 41 -13.20 -8.59 7.79
CA GLU A 41 -13.23 -9.67 8.79
C GLU A 41 -14.64 -10.04 9.28
N GLN A 42 -15.65 -9.67 8.50
CA GLN A 42 -17.05 -10.00 8.71
C GLN A 42 -17.46 -11.06 7.68
N ASP A 43 -18.34 -11.99 8.07
CA ASP A 43 -18.99 -12.88 7.09
C ASP A 43 -20.10 -12.11 6.37
N ALA A 44 -19.68 -11.14 5.56
CA ALA A 44 -20.56 -10.25 4.79
C ALA A 44 -20.34 -10.48 3.29
N ASP A 45 -21.43 -10.45 2.53
CA ASP A 45 -21.36 -10.53 1.07
C ASP A 45 -20.93 -9.19 0.44
N LEU A 46 -21.01 -8.09 1.19
CA LEU A 46 -20.66 -6.76 0.76
C LEU A 46 -19.99 -5.99 1.89
N PHE A 47 -18.84 -5.40 1.59
CA PHE A 47 -18.06 -4.57 2.50
C PHE A 47 -17.78 -3.21 1.85
N GLN A 48 -17.97 -2.12 2.60
CA GLN A 48 -17.69 -0.76 2.14
C GLN A 48 -16.40 -0.26 2.75
N VAL A 49 -15.42 0.01 1.90
CA VAL A 49 -14.21 0.75 2.28
C VAL A 49 -14.60 2.22 2.32
N ALA A 50 -14.73 2.77 3.52
CA ALA A 50 -15.23 4.12 3.73
C ALA A 50 -14.45 4.87 4.81
N TYR A 51 -14.37 6.19 4.65
CA TYR A 51 -13.63 7.08 5.55
C TYR A 51 -14.50 8.26 5.97
N ASP A 52 -14.37 8.67 7.23
CA ASP A 52 -14.94 9.92 7.69
C ASP A 52 -14.00 11.07 7.34
N VAL A 53 -14.44 11.92 6.41
CA VAL A 53 -13.67 13.07 5.94
C VAL A 53 -14.24 14.34 6.57
N VAL A 54 -13.37 15.08 7.28
CA VAL A 54 -13.73 16.33 7.96
C VAL A 54 -14.37 17.30 6.95
N GLY A 55 -15.57 17.78 7.25
CA GLY A 55 -16.34 18.70 6.41
C GLY A 55 -17.04 18.07 5.20
N LYS A 56 -16.85 16.76 4.94
CA LYS A 56 -17.53 16.03 3.85
C LYS A 56 -18.37 14.83 4.32
N GLY A 57 -18.18 14.39 5.57
CA GLY A 57 -18.86 13.23 6.12
C GLY A 57 -18.24 11.92 5.64
N LYS A 58 -19.02 10.84 5.69
CA LYS A 58 -18.59 9.50 5.27
C LYS A 58 -18.49 9.43 3.74
N ILE A 59 -17.30 9.11 3.23
CA ILE A 59 -17.02 8.90 1.82
C ILE A 59 -16.73 7.42 1.59
N ILE A 60 -17.39 6.79 0.62
CA ILE A 60 -17.10 5.43 0.18
C ILE A 60 -16.04 5.52 -0.90
N GLU A 61 -14.90 4.86 -0.69
CA GLU A 61 -13.83 4.77 -1.69
C GLU A 61 -14.05 3.56 -2.62
N ALA A 62 -14.43 2.43 -2.03
CA ALA A 62 -14.68 1.20 -2.76
C ALA A 62 -15.72 0.32 -2.07
N THR A 63 -16.37 -0.51 -2.87
CA THR A 63 -17.22 -1.61 -2.39
C THR A 63 -16.57 -2.94 -2.78
N VAL A 64 -16.38 -3.82 -1.80
CA VAL A 64 -15.87 -5.18 -1.99
C VAL A 64 -17.03 -6.16 -1.89
N VAL A 65 -17.22 -6.99 -2.91
CA VAL A 65 -18.33 -7.96 -2.98
C VAL A 65 -17.79 -9.39 -3.01
N LYS A 66 -18.31 -10.25 -2.15
CA LYS A 66 -18.00 -11.69 -2.14
C LYS A 66 -18.55 -12.35 -3.40
N CYS A 67 -17.69 -13.11 -4.07
CA CYS A 67 -17.99 -13.81 -5.30
C CYS A 67 -17.70 -15.31 -5.10
N LYS A 68 -18.28 -16.17 -5.94
CA LYS A 68 -18.12 -17.63 -5.86
C LYS A 68 -16.67 -18.11 -5.70
N ASN A 69 -15.71 -17.40 -6.33
CA ASN A 69 -14.30 -17.76 -6.35
C ASN A 69 -13.37 -16.66 -5.79
N GLY A 70 -13.89 -15.67 -5.06
CA GLY A 70 -13.06 -14.59 -4.53
C GLY A 70 -13.84 -13.36 -4.13
N ALA A 71 -13.25 -12.18 -4.34
CA ALA A 71 -13.89 -10.91 -4.09
C ALA A 71 -13.68 -9.96 -5.27
N ALA A 72 -14.66 -9.10 -5.53
CA ALA A 72 -14.58 -8.03 -6.53
C ALA A 72 -14.58 -6.67 -5.82
N ALA A 73 -13.51 -5.90 -6.00
CA ALA A 73 -13.41 -4.54 -5.49
C ALA A 73 -13.81 -3.55 -6.59
N ASN A 74 -14.86 -2.77 -6.35
CA ASN A 74 -15.37 -1.75 -7.24
C ASN A 74 -15.10 -0.38 -6.62
N TYR A 75 -14.35 0.46 -7.33
CA TYR A 75 -14.07 1.83 -6.94
C TYR A 75 -15.11 2.76 -7.56
N GLU A 76 -15.61 3.73 -6.80
CA GLU A 76 -16.59 4.70 -7.33
C GLU A 76 -15.95 5.69 -8.32
N ASP A 77 -14.66 6.00 -8.14
CA ASP A 77 -13.95 6.95 -8.98
C ASP A 77 -13.33 6.27 -10.24
N ILE A 78 -13.71 6.78 -11.40
CA ILE A 78 -13.17 6.39 -12.71
C ILE A 78 -11.67 6.68 -12.85
N TYR A 79 -11.12 7.58 -12.03
CA TYR A 79 -9.73 8.05 -12.11
C TYR A 79 -8.70 6.99 -11.68
N MET A 80 -9.13 5.93 -10.98
CA MET A 80 -8.27 4.80 -10.61
C MET A 80 -7.77 3.97 -11.80
N ARG A 81 -8.24 4.25 -13.03
CA ARG A 81 -7.82 3.53 -14.25
C ARG A 81 -6.60 4.11 -14.98
N ARG A 82 -5.88 5.10 -14.44
CA ARG A 82 -4.64 5.60 -15.06
C ARG A 82 -3.49 5.80 -14.08
N ARG A 83 -2.33 5.21 -14.41
CA ARG A 83 -1.03 5.69 -13.92
C ARG A 83 -0.86 7.10 -14.45
N ASP A 84 -0.77 8.08 -13.56
CA ASP A 84 -0.30 9.42 -13.94
C ASP A 84 1.05 9.22 -14.66
N SER A 85 1.19 9.75 -15.88
CA SER A 85 2.45 9.64 -16.65
C SER A 85 3.64 10.22 -15.88
N ASN A 86 3.37 11.07 -14.89
CA ASN A 86 4.35 11.68 -14.01
C ASN A 86 4.58 10.89 -12.71
N SER A 87 4.05 9.69 -12.54
CA SER A 87 4.20 8.92 -11.29
C SER A 87 5.60 8.30 -11.09
N MET A 88 6.52 8.45 -12.04
CA MET A 88 7.87 7.89 -11.99
C MET A 88 8.90 8.92 -12.45
N VAL A 89 10.03 8.98 -11.77
CA VAL A 89 11.22 9.74 -12.17
C VAL A 89 12.47 8.88 -12.01
N ILE A 90 13.50 9.15 -12.80
CA ILE A 90 14.79 8.47 -12.72
C ILE A 90 15.68 9.14 -11.68
N GLY A 91 16.14 8.35 -10.71
CA GLY A 91 16.95 8.81 -9.59
C GLY A 91 18.47 8.76 -9.82
N ASP A 92 18.92 8.07 -10.86
CA ASP A 92 20.33 7.95 -11.21
C ASP A 92 20.76 8.96 -12.30
N THR A 93 22.05 8.97 -12.62
CA THR A 93 22.66 9.85 -13.62
C THR A 93 22.90 9.14 -14.96
N ARG A 94 22.33 7.94 -15.16
CA ARG A 94 22.50 7.21 -16.42
C ARG A 94 21.70 7.89 -17.53
N GLU A 95 22.10 7.66 -18.77
CA GLU A 95 21.36 8.18 -19.92
C GLU A 95 19.93 7.64 -19.90
N THR A 96 18.96 8.55 -20.01
CA THR A 96 17.54 8.21 -20.02
C THR A 96 16.74 9.24 -20.81
N ASP A 97 15.70 8.76 -21.48
CA ASP A 97 14.64 9.53 -22.13
C ASP A 97 13.55 9.99 -21.15
N LYS A 98 13.53 9.45 -19.93
CA LYS A 98 12.55 9.75 -18.89
C LYS A 98 12.97 10.95 -18.04
N GLU A 99 11.99 11.58 -17.39
CA GLU A 99 12.25 12.70 -16.50
C GLU A 99 13.04 12.25 -15.26
N THR A 100 14.10 12.97 -14.91
CA THR A 100 14.93 12.67 -13.73
C THR A 100 14.43 13.41 -12.50
N TYR A 101 14.69 12.86 -11.32
CA TYR A 101 14.34 13.48 -10.04
C TYR A 101 15.00 14.86 -9.89
N SER A 102 16.26 14.98 -10.30
CA SER A 102 17.00 16.25 -10.31
C SER A 102 16.38 17.30 -11.23
N LYS A 103 15.93 16.92 -12.43
CA LYS A 103 15.25 17.82 -13.36
C LYS A 103 13.90 18.30 -12.80
N ARG A 104 13.14 17.40 -12.18
CA ARG A 104 11.80 17.73 -11.65
C ARG A 104 11.84 18.55 -10.37
N TYR A 105 12.74 18.21 -9.44
CA TYR A 105 12.73 18.74 -8.08
C TYR A 105 13.93 19.63 -7.75
N GLY A 106 14.86 19.83 -8.68
CA GLY A 106 16.02 20.72 -8.53
C GLY A 106 17.06 20.26 -7.51
N LYS A 107 17.02 19.00 -7.08
CA LYS A 107 17.93 18.41 -6.09
C LYS A 107 18.17 16.93 -6.37
N ASP A 108 19.29 16.41 -5.90
CA ASP A 108 19.62 14.99 -6.06
C ASP A 108 18.76 14.11 -5.14
N LEU A 109 18.44 12.89 -5.60
CA LEU A 109 17.67 11.91 -4.84
C LEU A 109 18.40 11.51 -3.56
N ALA A 110 19.74 11.39 -3.59
CA ALA A 110 20.57 11.06 -2.43
C ALA A 110 20.37 12.02 -1.24
N SER A 111 19.89 13.25 -1.49
CA SER A 111 19.56 14.20 -0.43
C SER A 111 18.38 13.77 0.48
N LEU A 112 17.52 12.85 0.01
CA LEU A 112 16.38 12.33 0.79
C LEU A 112 16.78 11.26 1.81
N GLU A 113 17.79 10.43 1.52
CA GLU A 113 18.24 9.36 2.41
C GLU A 113 18.75 9.92 3.75
N LYS A 114 19.39 11.10 3.69
CA LYS A 114 19.85 11.83 4.87
C LYS A 114 18.73 12.30 5.79
N ARG A 115 17.50 12.44 5.28
CA ARG A 115 16.30 12.84 6.05
C ARG A 115 15.48 11.65 6.56
N LEU A 116 15.62 10.48 5.95
CA LEU A 116 14.91 9.25 6.33
C LEU A 116 15.74 8.36 7.27
N SER A 117 16.98 8.75 7.55
CA SER A 117 17.80 8.15 8.60
C SER A 117 17.16 8.49 9.96
N PRO A 118 16.80 7.49 10.79
CA PRO A 118 16.17 7.74 12.08
C PRO A 118 17.15 8.52 12.98
N GLY A 119 16.68 9.67 13.49
CA GLY A 119 17.22 10.24 14.71
C GLY A 119 16.79 9.42 15.93
#